data_AF-A0A1H0REA4-F1
#
_entry.id   AF-A0A1H0REA4-F1
#
_cell.length_a   1.000
_cell.length_b   1.000
_cell.length_c   1.000
_cell.angle_alpha   90.00
_cell.angle_beta   90.00
_cell.angle_gamma   90.00
#
_symmetry.space_group_name_H-M   'P 1'
#
loop_
_entity.id
_entity.type
_entity.pdbx_description
1 polymer ?
#
loop_
_entity_poly.entity_id
_entity_poly.type
_entity_poly.pdbx_seq_one_letter_code
_entity_poly.pdbx_strand_id
1 'polypeptide(L)'
;MPAFDYDGDGCYPSVAVGADGTLNTGLNNSGALDGQCHDPSDLVNSNVYARAKRDNGWQAYLYDMYFQKDQAVPGIDAFGHRHDIEHVVVWVHDGSARYVSTSAHGDYDVHPAAEVGWDGSTHAKVVYHKDGLGTHAFRLAGEDEQPENDWNAWHYPDLVSWHRFPGETRSILTGADFGSAGLAISDGAFQDNLSSAKPEGVPFDPYA
;
A
#
# COMPACT_ATOMS: atom_id res chain seq x y z
N MET A 1 -10.60 -5.22 -0.31
CA MET A 1 -9.16 -4.92 -0.38
C MET A 1 -8.69 -5.20 -1.79
N PRO A 2 -7.66 -4.51 -2.29
CA PRO A 2 -7.06 -4.82 -3.58
C PRO A 2 -6.53 -6.26 -3.64
N ALA A 3 -6.39 -6.77 -4.87
CA ALA A 3 -5.61 -7.95 -5.21
C ALA A 3 -4.20 -7.46 -5.56
N PHE A 4 -3.20 -7.87 -4.80
CA PHE A 4 -1.85 -7.33 -4.96
C PHE A 4 -0.95 -8.26 -5.76
N ASP A 5 0.03 -7.67 -6.44
CA ASP A 5 1.21 -8.33 -6.97
C ASP A 5 2.45 -7.46 -6.74
N TYR A 6 3.63 -8.04 -6.92
CA TYR A 6 4.92 -7.41 -6.66
C TYR A 6 5.88 -7.81 -7.78
N ASP A 7 6.36 -6.83 -8.53
CA ASP A 7 7.36 -7.07 -9.58
C ASP A 7 8.68 -7.53 -8.93
N GLY A 8 9.50 -8.26 -9.68
CA GLY A 8 10.78 -8.82 -9.22
C GLY A 8 11.89 -7.80 -8.93
N ASP A 9 11.55 -6.50 -8.85
CA ASP A 9 12.48 -5.40 -8.71
C ASP A 9 12.40 -4.64 -7.37
N GLY A 10 11.59 -5.12 -6.43
CA GLY A 10 11.45 -4.56 -5.08
C GLY A 10 11.34 -5.61 -3.98
N CYS A 11 11.01 -5.18 -2.77
CA CYS A 11 10.68 -6.10 -1.68
C CYS A 11 9.25 -6.65 -1.83
N TYR A 12 9.02 -7.84 -1.28
CA TYR A 12 7.69 -8.28 -0.87
C TYR A 12 7.19 -7.50 0.35
N PRO A 13 5.86 -7.48 0.56
CA PRO A 13 5.29 -6.83 1.73
C PRO A 13 5.73 -7.56 3.01
N SER A 14 5.84 -6.82 4.09
CA SER A 14 6.17 -7.37 5.40
C SER A 14 5.26 -6.82 6.48
N VAL A 15 5.42 -7.33 7.70
CA VAL A 15 4.72 -6.84 8.88
C VAL A 15 5.49 -5.65 9.46
N ALA A 16 4.87 -4.48 9.57
CA ALA A 16 5.50 -3.29 10.15
C ALA A 16 5.59 -3.35 11.70
N VAL A 17 4.60 -4.01 12.33
CA VAL A 17 4.56 -4.24 13.78
C VAL A 17 4.04 -5.66 14.08
N GLY A 18 4.82 -6.43 14.81
CA GLY A 18 4.44 -7.77 15.27
C GLY A 18 3.27 -7.72 16.26
N ALA A 19 2.57 -8.85 16.44
CA ALA A 19 1.47 -8.95 17.40
C ALA A 19 1.91 -8.71 18.86
N ASP A 20 3.21 -8.85 19.14
CA ASP A 20 3.86 -8.55 20.42
C ASP A 20 4.26 -7.07 20.57
N GLY A 21 4.06 -6.25 19.54
CA GLY A 21 4.45 -4.84 19.50
C GLY A 21 5.88 -4.59 19.00
N THR A 22 6.61 -5.62 18.55
CA THR A 22 7.95 -5.44 17.98
C THR A 22 7.86 -4.75 16.62
N LEU A 23 8.48 -3.57 16.48
CA LEU A 23 8.57 -2.86 15.21
C LEU A 23 9.56 -3.53 14.26
N ASN A 24 9.22 -3.57 12.98
CA ASN A 24 10.14 -4.00 11.93
C ASN A 24 11.20 -2.94 11.73
N THR A 25 12.46 -3.34 11.91
CA THR A 25 13.61 -2.44 11.81
C THR A 25 13.95 -2.08 10.36
N GLY A 26 13.30 -2.71 9.36
CA GLY A 26 13.56 -2.49 7.94
C GLY A 26 14.95 -2.99 7.52
N LEU A 27 15.34 -2.67 6.29
CA LEU A 27 16.64 -3.00 5.73
C LEU A 27 17.42 -1.75 5.31
N ASN A 28 18.74 -1.86 5.25
CA ASN A 28 19.57 -0.82 4.63
C ASN A 28 19.39 -0.88 3.10
N ASN A 29 19.50 0.26 2.41
CA ASN A 29 19.47 0.32 0.95
C ASN A 29 20.83 -0.12 0.40
N SER A 30 21.07 -1.42 0.48
CA SER A 30 22.30 -2.06 0.10
C SER A 30 22.00 -3.36 -0.64
N GLY A 31 22.96 -3.82 -1.43
CA GLY A 31 22.80 -5.01 -2.27
C GLY A 31 21.77 -4.82 -3.39
N ALA A 32 21.17 -5.93 -3.81
CA ALA A 32 20.11 -5.94 -4.83
C ALA A 32 18.83 -5.28 -4.30
N LEU A 33 17.96 -4.85 -5.21
CA LEU A 33 16.72 -4.12 -4.86
C LEU A 33 15.77 -4.99 -4.03
N ASP A 34 15.59 -6.23 -4.46
CA ASP A 34 14.87 -7.34 -3.85
C ASP A 34 15.68 -8.10 -2.77
N GLY A 35 16.96 -7.76 -2.63
CA GLY A 35 17.89 -8.50 -1.78
C GLY A 35 17.49 -8.49 -0.30
N GLN A 36 17.29 -9.69 0.25
CA GLN A 36 16.93 -9.98 1.66
C GLN A 36 15.51 -9.57 2.06
N CYS A 37 14.61 -9.29 1.11
CA CYS A 37 13.22 -8.93 1.37
C CYS A 37 12.24 -9.42 0.30
N HIS A 38 12.61 -10.43 -0.48
CA HIS A 38 11.79 -10.99 -1.56
C HIS A 38 11.75 -12.52 -1.44
N ASP A 39 11.69 -13.03 -0.21
CA ASP A 39 11.60 -14.46 0.03
C ASP A 39 10.12 -14.89 0.05
N PRO A 40 9.76 -16.09 -0.44
CA PRO A 40 8.37 -16.58 -0.39
C PRO A 40 7.75 -16.58 1.03
N SER A 41 8.58 -16.60 2.08
CA SER A 41 8.13 -16.47 3.47
C SER A 41 7.58 -15.08 3.82
N ASP A 42 7.98 -14.03 3.10
CA ASP A 42 7.50 -12.67 3.30
C ASP A 42 6.06 -12.55 2.81
N LEU A 43 5.69 -13.20 1.70
CA LEU A 43 4.30 -13.29 1.26
C LEU A 43 3.40 -13.95 2.33
N VAL A 44 3.88 -15.02 2.97
CA VAL A 44 3.16 -15.68 4.08
C VAL A 44 3.03 -14.76 5.31
N ASN A 45 4.08 -13.97 5.60
CA ASN A 45 4.18 -13.13 6.78
C ASN A 45 4.05 -11.65 6.42
N SER A 46 2.88 -11.30 5.89
CA SER A 46 2.55 -9.94 5.47
C SER A 46 1.14 -9.56 5.91
N ASN A 47 0.89 -8.26 5.96
CA ASN A 47 -0.44 -7.75 6.24
C ASN A 47 -0.65 -6.39 5.56
N VAL A 48 -1.90 -5.98 5.46
CA VAL A 48 -2.30 -4.64 5.02
C VAL A 48 -3.12 -3.98 6.11
N TYR A 49 -2.87 -2.70 6.34
CA TYR A 49 -3.61 -1.93 7.33
C TYR A 49 -4.71 -1.12 6.62
N ALA A 50 -5.91 -1.08 7.19
CA ALA A 50 -7.04 -0.45 6.50
C ALA A 50 -7.82 0.52 7.41
N ARG A 51 -8.09 1.72 6.92
CA ARG A 51 -8.98 2.69 7.55
C ARG A 51 -10.00 3.19 6.53
N ALA A 52 -11.23 3.40 6.98
CA ALA A 52 -12.31 3.83 6.11
C ALA A 52 -13.00 5.08 6.64
N LYS A 53 -13.48 5.92 5.73
CA LYS A 53 -14.35 7.06 6.01
C LYS A 53 -15.56 7.02 5.09
N ARG A 54 -16.70 7.46 5.60
CA ARG A 54 -17.94 7.63 4.84
C ARG A 54 -18.35 9.09 4.88
N ASP A 55 -18.78 9.60 3.75
CA ASP A 55 -19.38 10.92 3.64
C ASP A 55 -20.28 10.96 2.39
N ASN A 56 -21.44 11.61 2.48
CA ASN A 56 -22.32 11.86 1.32
C ASN A 56 -22.64 10.63 0.43
N GLY A 57 -22.85 9.46 1.04
CA GLY A 57 -23.15 8.20 0.32
C GLY A 57 -21.91 7.50 -0.26
N TRP A 58 -20.75 8.14 -0.21
CA TRP A 58 -19.46 7.58 -0.59
C TRP A 58 -18.76 6.92 0.60
N GLN A 59 -17.95 5.91 0.29
CA GLN A 59 -17.05 5.28 1.23
C GLN A 59 -15.65 5.18 0.63
N ALA A 60 -14.68 5.79 1.29
CA ALA A 60 -13.26 5.65 0.96
C ALA A 60 -12.64 4.59 1.88
N TYR A 61 -11.99 3.59 1.29
CA TYR A 61 -11.19 2.60 1.99
C TYR A 61 -9.72 2.85 1.64
N LEU A 62 -8.92 3.30 2.61
CA LEU A 62 -7.49 3.48 2.46
C LEU A 62 -6.77 2.24 3.02
N TYR A 63 -5.83 1.72 2.24
CA TYR A 63 -5.03 0.54 2.53
C TYR A 63 -3.55 0.91 2.54
N ASP A 64 -2.84 0.69 3.65
CA ASP A 64 -1.39 0.85 3.78
C ASP A 64 -0.69 -0.52 3.74
N MET A 65 0.38 -0.62 2.96
CA MET A 65 1.23 -1.80 2.88
C MET A 65 2.68 -1.41 3.13
N TYR A 66 3.39 -2.17 3.98
CA TYR A 66 4.75 -1.88 4.38
C TYR A 66 5.76 -2.78 3.66
N PHE A 67 6.88 -2.19 3.24
CA PHE A 67 8.05 -2.87 2.72
C PHE A 67 9.30 -2.47 3.52
N GLN A 68 10.30 -3.35 3.59
CA GLN A 68 11.42 -3.15 4.50
C GLN A 68 12.42 -2.07 4.05
N LYS A 69 12.48 -1.80 2.74
CA LYS A 69 13.29 -0.75 2.11
C LYS A 69 12.70 -0.41 0.75
N ASP A 70 13.04 0.78 0.26
CA ASP A 70 12.86 1.21 -1.11
C ASP A 70 14.21 1.68 -1.66
N GLN A 71 14.61 1.15 -2.80
CA GLN A 71 15.92 1.40 -3.39
C GLN A 71 15.79 1.63 -4.90
N ALA A 72 16.23 2.79 -5.38
CA ALA A 72 16.24 3.10 -6.81
C ALA A 72 17.46 2.51 -7.52
N VAL A 73 18.61 2.41 -6.85
CA VAL A 73 19.87 1.96 -7.47
C VAL A 73 20.51 0.81 -6.70
N PRO A 74 20.79 -0.35 -7.35
CA PRO A 74 21.48 -1.47 -6.71
C PRO A 74 22.81 -1.07 -6.05
N GLY A 75 22.99 -1.44 -4.79
CA GLY A 75 24.20 -1.24 -4.00
C GLY A 75 24.47 0.19 -3.52
N ILE A 76 23.57 1.16 -3.76
CA ILE A 76 23.79 2.57 -3.40
C ILE A 76 22.69 3.06 -2.45
N ASP A 77 23.11 3.55 -1.29
CA ASP A 77 22.21 4.04 -0.24
C ASP A 77 21.69 5.47 -0.46
N ALA A 78 22.31 6.21 -1.38
CA ALA A 78 22.00 7.62 -1.64
C ALA A 78 20.68 7.88 -2.40
N PHE A 79 20.06 6.83 -2.97
CA PHE A 79 18.88 6.94 -3.83
C PHE A 79 17.82 5.92 -3.40
N GLY A 80 17.31 6.08 -2.18
CA GLY A 80 16.30 5.21 -1.57
C GLY A 80 16.10 5.53 -0.09
N HIS A 81 15.28 4.76 0.61
CA HIS A 81 15.10 4.85 2.05
C HIS A 81 14.84 3.48 2.69
N ARG A 82 15.38 3.32 3.90
CA ARG A 82 14.93 2.27 4.82
C ARG A 82 13.46 2.51 5.10
N HIS A 83 12.69 1.42 5.09
CA HIS A 83 11.23 1.41 5.15
C HIS A 83 10.59 1.97 3.89
N ASP A 84 9.47 1.40 3.52
CA ASP A 84 8.57 1.94 2.54
C ASP A 84 7.14 1.65 2.95
N ILE A 85 6.23 2.56 2.66
CA ILE A 85 4.81 2.40 2.93
C ILE A 85 4.04 3.00 1.77
N GLU A 86 3.36 2.13 1.03
CA GLU A 86 2.53 2.52 -0.10
C GLU A 86 1.05 2.36 0.22
N HIS A 87 0.22 3.10 -0.52
CA HIS A 87 -1.19 3.32 -0.23
C HIS A 87 -2.08 3.06 -1.44
N VAL A 88 -3.24 2.47 -1.19
CA VAL A 88 -4.33 2.39 -2.18
C VAL A 88 -5.62 2.91 -1.55
N VAL A 89 -6.35 3.76 -2.26
CA VAL A 89 -7.69 4.21 -1.87
C VAL A 89 -8.73 3.64 -2.82
N VAL A 90 -9.70 2.89 -2.30
CA VAL A 90 -10.86 2.42 -3.07
C VAL A 90 -12.08 3.26 -2.71
N TRP A 91 -12.63 3.95 -3.70
CA TRP A 91 -13.79 4.83 -3.57
C TRP A 91 -15.06 4.10 -4.01
N VAL A 92 -15.97 3.89 -3.07
CA VAL A 92 -17.20 3.11 -3.27
C VAL A 92 -18.41 4.02 -3.18
N HIS A 93 -19.35 3.85 -4.10
CA HIS A 93 -20.67 4.49 -4.09
C HIS A 93 -21.73 3.50 -4.55
N ASP A 94 -22.88 3.49 -3.87
CA ASP A 94 -23.98 2.53 -4.08
C ASP A 94 -23.53 1.06 -4.05
N GLY A 95 -22.58 0.74 -3.17
CA GLY A 95 -22.10 -0.64 -2.97
C GLY A 95 -21.12 -1.16 -4.04
N SER A 96 -20.73 -0.33 -5.01
CA SER A 96 -19.72 -0.68 -6.04
C SER A 96 -18.55 0.28 -6.01
N ALA A 97 -17.34 -0.24 -6.27
CA ALA A 97 -16.18 0.61 -6.49
C ALA A 97 -16.38 1.47 -7.75
N ARG A 98 -16.05 2.75 -7.65
CA ARG A 98 -16.15 3.75 -8.73
C ARG A 98 -14.80 4.28 -9.14
N TYR A 99 -13.87 4.37 -8.19
CA TYR A 99 -12.49 4.79 -8.43
C TYR A 99 -11.53 4.01 -7.56
N VAL A 100 -10.30 3.89 -8.03
CA VAL A 100 -9.15 3.39 -7.29
C VAL A 100 -8.05 4.42 -7.43
N SER A 101 -7.44 4.83 -6.32
CA SER A 101 -6.28 5.71 -6.33
C SER A 101 -5.06 4.96 -5.81
N THR A 102 -3.95 4.99 -6.53
CA THR A 102 -2.68 4.36 -6.13
C THR A 102 -1.66 5.43 -5.80
N SER A 103 -0.91 5.26 -4.71
CA SER A 103 0.17 6.20 -4.37
C SER A 103 1.37 6.02 -5.29
N ALA A 104 1.98 7.16 -5.64
CA ALA A 104 3.25 7.22 -6.34
C ALA A 104 4.01 8.47 -5.87
N HIS A 105 5.15 8.26 -5.21
CA HIS A 105 6.09 9.32 -4.79
C HIS A 105 5.46 10.47 -3.98
N GLY A 106 4.45 10.16 -3.15
CA GLY A 106 3.75 11.12 -2.30
C GLY A 106 2.51 11.77 -2.92
N ASP A 107 2.24 11.50 -4.20
CA ASP A 107 1.00 11.86 -4.89
C ASP A 107 0.12 10.62 -5.11
N TYR A 108 -1.04 10.81 -5.75
CA TYR A 108 -1.95 9.73 -6.12
C TYR A 108 -2.35 9.81 -7.58
N ASP A 109 -2.25 8.69 -8.29
CA ASP A 109 -2.93 8.49 -9.55
C ASP A 109 -4.35 8.01 -9.28
N VAL A 110 -5.34 8.66 -9.92
CA VAL A 110 -6.76 8.36 -9.70
C VAL A 110 -7.37 7.74 -10.95
N HIS A 111 -7.85 6.51 -10.80
CA HIS A 111 -8.37 5.71 -11.90
C HIS A 111 -9.88 5.48 -11.78
N PRO A 112 -10.67 5.77 -12.82
CA PRO A 112 -12.06 5.33 -12.86
C PRO A 112 -12.14 3.80 -12.93
N ALA A 113 -13.16 3.20 -12.32
CA ALA A 113 -13.31 1.75 -12.23
C ALA A 113 -13.34 1.02 -13.59
N ALA A 114 -13.62 1.73 -14.69
CA ALA A 114 -13.59 1.19 -16.05
C ALA A 114 -12.17 0.93 -16.58
N GLU A 115 -11.15 1.56 -16.00
CA GLU A 115 -9.74 1.36 -16.33
C GLU A 115 -9.07 0.31 -15.42
N VAL A 116 -9.76 -0.09 -14.36
CA VAL A 116 -9.22 -0.99 -13.35
C VAL A 116 -9.45 -2.44 -13.76
N GLY A 117 -8.38 -3.23 -13.79
CA GLY A 117 -8.47 -4.68 -13.79
C GLY A 117 -8.99 -5.18 -12.44
N TRP A 118 -9.97 -6.09 -12.43
CA TRP A 118 -10.54 -6.64 -11.21
C TRP A 118 -10.27 -8.15 -11.13
N ASP A 119 -9.86 -8.65 -9.97
CA ASP A 119 -10.06 -10.06 -9.62
C ASP A 119 -11.46 -10.25 -9.03
N GLY A 120 -12.21 -11.17 -9.62
CA GLY A 120 -13.66 -11.21 -9.49
C GLY A 120 -14.30 -9.88 -9.90
N SER A 121 -15.15 -9.32 -9.03
CA SER A 121 -15.83 -8.04 -9.27
C SER A 121 -15.55 -6.98 -8.19
N THR A 122 -14.60 -7.23 -7.29
CA THR A 122 -14.46 -6.44 -6.04
C THR A 122 -13.02 -6.15 -5.63
N HIS A 123 -12.02 -6.82 -6.22
CA HIS A 123 -10.61 -6.65 -5.86
C HIS A 123 -9.85 -5.97 -7.00
N ALA A 124 -9.52 -4.69 -6.83
CA ALA A 124 -8.71 -3.96 -7.81
C ALA A 124 -7.32 -4.60 -7.88
N LYS A 125 -6.84 -4.90 -9.07
CA LYS A 125 -5.51 -5.47 -9.31
C LYS A 125 -4.47 -4.36 -9.25
N VAL A 126 -3.59 -4.41 -8.26
CA VAL A 126 -2.59 -3.37 -7.97
C VAL A 126 -1.21 -4.04 -7.86
N VAL A 127 -0.21 -3.41 -8.46
CA VAL A 127 1.16 -3.93 -8.52
C VAL A 127 2.11 -2.94 -7.84
N TYR A 128 2.90 -3.44 -6.89
CA TYR A 128 4.07 -2.72 -6.40
C TYR A 128 5.22 -2.94 -7.37
N HIS A 129 5.80 -1.86 -7.86
CA HIS A 129 6.81 -1.93 -8.90
C HIS A 129 7.83 -0.83 -8.73
N LYS A 130 8.98 -1.00 -9.36
CA LYS A 130 9.93 0.09 -9.53
C LYS A 130 9.47 1.07 -10.61
N ASP A 131 9.33 2.34 -10.25
CA ASP A 131 8.93 3.38 -11.21
C ASP A 131 10.14 3.92 -11.98
N GLY A 132 10.46 3.25 -13.09
CA GLY A 132 11.51 3.66 -14.01
C GLY A 132 12.90 3.72 -13.37
N LEU A 133 13.48 4.92 -13.31
CA LEU A 133 14.78 5.17 -12.66
C LEU A 133 14.66 5.60 -11.19
N GLY A 134 13.43 5.76 -10.70
CA GLY A 134 13.13 6.19 -9.35
C GLY A 134 12.99 5.04 -8.36
N THR A 135 12.35 5.38 -7.25
CA THR A 135 11.87 4.53 -6.16
C THR A 135 10.63 3.74 -6.58
N HIS A 136 10.07 2.96 -5.66
CA HIS A 136 8.89 2.14 -5.96
C HIS A 136 7.60 2.96 -5.84
N ALA A 137 6.52 2.39 -6.37
CA ALA A 137 5.18 2.93 -6.29
C ALA A 137 4.14 1.83 -6.52
N PHE A 138 2.89 2.10 -6.13
CA PHE A 138 1.76 1.30 -6.63
C PHE A 138 1.27 1.80 -7.98
N ARG A 139 0.93 0.85 -8.86
CA ARG A 139 0.19 1.10 -10.10
C ARG A 139 -0.97 0.11 -10.25
N LEU A 140 -1.89 0.39 -11.16
CA LEU A 140 -2.80 -0.66 -11.63
C LEU A 140 -2.01 -1.72 -12.40
N ALA A 141 -2.47 -2.96 -12.30
CA ALA A 141 -2.04 -4.01 -13.21
C ALA A 141 -2.45 -3.65 -14.66
N GLY A 142 -1.57 -3.91 -15.60
CA GLY A 142 -1.83 -3.80 -17.02
C GLY A 142 -2.92 -4.76 -17.49
N GLU A 143 -3.41 -4.52 -18.71
CA GLU A 143 -4.37 -5.41 -19.35
C GLU A 143 -3.77 -6.82 -19.47
N ASP A 144 -4.50 -7.82 -18.96
CA ASP A 144 -4.10 -9.23 -18.92
C ASP A 144 -2.80 -9.57 -18.15
N GLU A 145 -2.23 -8.63 -17.41
CA GLU A 145 -1.04 -8.85 -16.58
C GLU A 145 -1.30 -10.00 -15.59
N GLN A 146 -0.34 -10.93 -15.53
CA GLN A 146 -0.36 -12.07 -14.62
C GLN A 146 0.61 -11.81 -13.48
N PRO A 147 0.28 -12.27 -12.25
CA PRO A 147 1.15 -12.05 -11.10
C PRO A 147 2.56 -12.63 -11.30
N GLU A 148 3.58 -11.83 -11.01
CA GLU A 148 5.00 -12.22 -11.14
C GLU A 148 5.61 -12.76 -9.83
N ASN A 149 4.94 -12.57 -8.70
CA ASN A 149 5.41 -13.09 -7.42
C ASN A 149 5.58 -14.63 -7.42
N ASP A 150 6.29 -15.15 -6.42
CA ASP A 150 6.66 -16.57 -6.31
C ASP A 150 5.47 -17.54 -6.30
N TRP A 151 4.28 -17.08 -5.91
CA TRP A 151 3.07 -17.90 -5.95
C TRP A 151 2.41 -17.94 -7.33
N ASN A 152 2.83 -17.06 -8.25
CA ASN A 152 2.21 -16.84 -9.56
C ASN A 152 0.69 -16.64 -9.43
N ALA A 153 0.28 -15.91 -8.38
CA ALA A 153 -1.12 -15.72 -8.01
C ALA A 153 -1.33 -14.36 -7.34
N TRP A 154 -2.53 -13.80 -7.47
CA TRP A 154 -2.90 -12.55 -6.79
C TRP A 154 -2.81 -12.74 -5.28
N HIS A 155 -2.15 -11.81 -4.63
CA HIS A 155 -1.87 -11.86 -3.20
C HIS A 155 -2.92 -11.11 -2.39
N TYR A 156 -3.34 -11.74 -1.29
CA TYR A 156 -4.34 -11.23 -0.35
C TYR A 156 -3.80 -11.31 1.08
N PRO A 157 -2.95 -10.35 1.51
CA PRO A 157 -2.42 -10.31 2.86
C PRO A 157 -3.54 -10.24 3.91
N ASP A 158 -3.25 -10.62 5.15
CA ASP A 158 -4.18 -10.44 6.26
C ASP A 158 -4.49 -8.94 6.45
N LEU A 159 -5.78 -8.62 6.65
CA LEU A 159 -6.23 -7.24 6.82
C LEU A 159 -6.33 -6.87 8.31
N VAL A 160 -5.60 -5.84 8.71
CA VAL A 160 -5.69 -5.22 10.03
C VAL A 160 -6.52 -3.94 9.92
N SER A 161 -7.76 -4.00 10.39
CA SER A 161 -8.64 -2.83 10.40
C SER A 161 -8.22 -1.83 11.49
N TRP A 162 -8.30 -0.52 11.19
CA TRP A 162 -8.06 0.59 12.13
C TRP A 162 -8.77 0.45 13.49
N HIS A 163 -9.93 -0.22 13.48
CA HIS A 163 -10.74 -0.43 14.68
C HIS A 163 -10.53 -1.80 15.34
N ARG A 164 -9.66 -2.66 14.79
CA ARG A 164 -9.43 -4.05 15.23
C ARG A 164 -7.95 -4.43 15.24
N PHE A 165 -7.08 -3.49 15.61
CA PHE A 165 -5.69 -3.82 15.90
C PHE A 165 -5.60 -4.72 17.16
N PRO A 166 -4.66 -5.69 17.19
CA PRO A 166 -4.42 -6.51 18.37
C PRO A 166 -3.71 -5.69 19.46
N GLY A 167 -4.26 -5.67 20.67
CA GLY A 167 -3.65 -4.99 21.82
C GLY A 167 -3.28 -3.53 21.54
N GLU A 168 -2.06 -3.15 21.90
CA GLU A 168 -1.52 -1.78 21.74
C GLU A 168 -0.81 -1.57 20.39
N THR A 169 -0.84 -2.54 19.47
CA THR A 169 -0.07 -2.45 18.22
C THR A 169 -0.44 -1.24 17.36
N ARG A 170 -1.68 -0.73 17.45
CA ARG A 170 -2.07 0.50 16.75
C ARG A 170 -1.27 1.70 17.21
N SER A 171 -1.21 1.93 18.53
CA SER A 171 -0.51 3.11 19.08
C SER A 171 0.99 3.01 18.86
N ILE A 172 1.56 1.80 18.93
CA ILE A 172 2.96 1.52 18.59
C ILE A 172 3.23 1.85 17.12
N LEU A 173 2.43 1.31 16.20
CA LEU A 173 2.60 1.55 14.76
C LEU A 173 2.50 3.02 14.40
N THR A 174 1.47 3.71 14.90
CA THR A 174 1.22 5.12 14.56
C THR A 174 2.17 6.08 15.28
N GLY A 175 2.86 5.62 16.34
CA GLY A 175 3.87 6.40 17.06
C GLY A 175 5.30 6.12 16.62
N ALA A 176 5.50 5.18 15.70
CA ALA A 176 6.82 4.82 15.18
C ALA A 176 7.33 5.84 14.16
N ASP A 177 8.65 5.96 14.07
CA ASP A 177 9.34 6.76 13.05
C ASP A 177 9.85 5.82 11.96
N PHE A 178 9.23 5.87 10.79
CA PHE A 178 9.64 5.12 9.59
C PHE A 178 10.48 5.98 8.63
N GLY A 179 11.05 7.09 9.11
CA GLY A 179 11.90 7.98 8.34
C GLY A 179 11.13 8.66 7.21
N SER A 180 11.44 8.30 5.97
CA SER A 180 10.81 8.89 4.77
C SER A 180 9.44 8.30 4.48
N ALA A 181 9.12 7.11 4.98
CA ALA A 181 7.83 6.48 4.80
C ALA A 181 6.83 6.93 5.87
N GLY A 182 5.56 7.10 5.49
CA GLY A 182 4.50 7.53 6.40
C GLY A 182 3.27 6.66 6.31
N LEU A 183 2.59 6.39 7.43
CA LEU A 183 1.28 5.71 7.42
C LEU A 183 0.17 6.67 7.03
N ALA A 184 -0.42 6.50 5.86
CA ALA A 184 -1.55 7.30 5.42
C ALA A 184 -2.82 7.05 6.25
N ILE A 185 -2.98 5.90 6.91
CA ILE A 185 -4.13 5.69 7.81
C ILE A 185 -4.00 6.39 9.18
N SER A 186 -2.83 6.94 9.51
CA SER A 186 -2.56 7.51 10.84
C SER A 186 -3.40 8.75 11.12
N ASP A 187 -3.62 9.04 12.40
CA ASP A 187 -4.29 10.28 12.80
C ASP A 187 -3.44 11.49 12.39
N GLY A 188 -4.06 12.47 11.72
CA GLY A 188 -3.37 13.65 11.17
C GLY A 188 -2.95 13.50 9.71
N ALA A 189 -2.66 12.28 9.23
CA ALA A 189 -2.36 12.03 7.81
C ALA A 189 -3.57 11.56 7.00
N PHE A 190 -4.53 10.90 7.66
CA PHE A 190 -5.64 10.22 6.99
C PHE A 190 -6.50 11.13 6.12
N GLN A 191 -6.91 12.27 6.65
CA GLN A 191 -7.74 13.21 5.91
C GLN A 191 -6.99 13.86 4.75
N ASP A 192 -5.70 14.18 4.96
CA ASP A 192 -4.84 14.79 3.93
C ASP A 192 -4.64 13.82 2.76
N ASN A 193 -4.38 12.54 3.05
CA ASN A 193 -4.26 11.50 2.02
C ASN A 193 -5.58 11.26 1.28
N LEU A 194 -6.71 11.22 2.00
CA LEU A 194 -8.01 11.15 1.34
C LEU A 194 -8.29 12.37 0.48
N SER A 195 -7.85 13.56 0.87
CA SER A 195 -7.99 14.78 0.07
C SER A 195 -7.17 14.71 -1.22
N SER A 196 -5.91 14.27 -1.12
CA SER A 196 -5.01 14.10 -2.27
C SER A 196 -5.51 13.02 -3.25
N ALA A 197 -5.96 11.89 -2.73
CA ALA A 197 -6.43 10.75 -3.52
C ALA A 197 -7.84 10.92 -4.10
N LYS A 198 -8.57 12.00 -3.76
CA LYS A 198 -10.00 12.14 -4.06
C LYS A 198 -10.25 12.36 -5.55
N PRO A 199 -11.15 11.58 -6.18
CA PRO A 199 -11.56 11.86 -7.55
C PRO A 199 -12.25 13.22 -7.67
N GLU A 200 -11.99 13.91 -8.78
CA GLU A 200 -12.61 15.20 -9.06
C GLU A 200 -14.13 15.07 -9.16
N GLY A 201 -14.85 16.06 -8.63
CA GLY A 201 -16.32 16.10 -8.69
C GLY A 201 -17.05 15.13 -7.73
N VAL A 202 -16.33 14.27 -7.01
CA VAL A 202 -16.94 13.43 -5.96
C VAL A 202 -17.28 14.29 -4.74
N PRO A 203 -18.56 14.34 -4.31
CA PRO A 203 -18.99 15.06 -3.12
C PRO A 203 -18.59 14.25 -1.89
N PHE A 204 -17.33 14.32 -1.50
CA PHE A 204 -16.79 13.68 -0.31
C PHE A 204 -15.86 14.68 0.37
N ASP A 205 -16.12 14.98 1.64
CA ASP A 205 -15.29 15.83 2.47
C ASP A 205 -14.47 14.96 3.44
N PRO A 206 -13.14 14.86 3.24
CA PRO A 206 -12.26 14.13 4.17
C PRO A 206 -12.32 14.64 5.62
N TYR A 207 -12.69 15.90 5.83
CA TYR A 207 -12.67 16.58 7.14
C TYR A 207 -14.05 16.77 7.78
N ALA A 208 -15.12 16.26 7.16
CA ALA A 208 -16.47 16.26 7.74
C ALA A 208 -16.56 15.52 9.08
#